data_AF-A0A9D7ZCE0-F1
#
_entry.id   AF-A0A9D7ZCE0-F1
#
_cell.length_a   1.000
_cell.length_b   1.000
_cell.length_c   1.000
_cell.angle_alpha   90.00
_cell.angle_beta   90.00
_cell.angle_gamma   90.00
#
_symmetry.space_group_name_H-M   'P 1'
#
loop_
_entity.id
_entity.type
_entity.pdbx_description
1 polymer ?
#
loop_
_entity_poly.entity_id
_entity_poly.type
_entity_poly.pdbx_seq_one_letter_code
_entity_poly.pdbx_strand_id
1 'polypeptide(L)'
;MKKLLLLTVFTSLLISCDQKTEEQTQMEAAMALYEQNAKVVHALFDSLENEDLETASSFFTEEAKFNPPAYGGEDLDKKGILENYNGFMQ
;
A
#
# COMPACT_ATOMS: atom_id res chain seq x y z
N MET A 1 13.95 37.82 -35.22
CA MET A 1 14.07 36.35 -35.48
C MET A 1 15.04 35.65 -34.53
N LYS A 2 16.29 36.11 -34.36
CA LYS A 2 17.26 35.48 -33.41
C LYS A 2 16.78 35.33 -31.96
N LYS A 3 16.09 36.35 -31.42
CA LYS A 3 15.54 36.33 -30.04
C LYS A 3 14.45 35.26 -29.83
N LEU A 4 13.64 35.01 -30.85
CA LEU A 4 12.56 34.01 -30.80
C LEU A 4 13.14 32.59 -30.85
N LEU A 5 14.18 32.40 -31.67
CA LEU A 5 14.88 31.12 -31.81
C LEU A 5 15.60 30.71 -30.51
N LEU A 6 16.24 31.67 -29.84
CA LEU A 6 16.83 31.46 -28.51
C LEU A 6 15.78 31.06 -27.48
N LEU A 7 14.61 31.72 -27.50
CA LEU A 7 13.53 31.40 -26.56
C LEU A 7 13.04 29.95 -26.75
N THR A 8 12.84 29.51 -28.00
CA THR A 8 12.43 28.14 -28.30
C THR A 8 13.47 27.10 -27.86
N VAL A 9 14.77 27.39 -28.05
CA VAL A 9 15.86 26.49 -27.63
C VAL A 9 15.91 26.39 -26.11
N PHE A 10 15.77 27.50 -25.39
CA PHE A 10 15.72 27.49 -23.94
C PHE A 10 14.50 26.74 -23.41
N THR A 11 13.32 26.91 -24.00
CA THR A 11 12.13 26.16 -23.57
C THR A 11 12.25 24.65 -23.85
N SER A 12 12.88 24.24 -24.96
CA SER A 12 13.10 22.80 -25.23
C SER A 12 14.12 22.16 -24.28
N LEU A 13 15.15 22.91 -23.86
CA LEU A 13 16.15 22.43 -22.90
C LEU A 13 15.54 22.22 -21.50
N LEU A 14 14.60 23.08 -21.10
CA LEU A 14 13.88 22.95 -19.84
C LEU A 14 12.98 21.70 -19.84
N ILE A 15 12.27 21.42 -20.94
CA ILE A 15 11.37 20.27 -21.05
C ILE A 15 12.14 18.93 -21.03
N SER A 16 13.34 18.86 -21.63
CA SER A 16 14.18 17.66 -21.56
C SER A 16 14.78 17.39 -20.18
N CYS A 17 14.87 18.39 -19.30
CA CYS A 17 15.42 18.22 -17.96
C CYS A 17 14.38 17.67 -16.96
N ASP A 18 13.10 17.94 -17.18
CA ASP A 18 11.98 17.50 -16.33
C ASP A 18 11.33 16.16 -16.77
N GLN A 19 11.87 15.50 -17.81
CA GLN A 19 11.37 14.18 -18.21
C GLN A 19 11.79 13.12 -17.21
N LYS A 20 10.84 12.71 -16.37
CA LYS A 20 10.99 11.51 -15.54
C LYS A 20 11.23 10.30 -16.42
N THR A 21 12.17 9.46 -16.01
CA THR A 21 12.34 8.15 -16.65
C THR A 21 11.11 7.28 -16.41
N GLU A 22 10.93 6.26 -17.24
CA GLU A 22 9.89 5.27 -17.02
C GLU A 22 10.05 4.60 -15.65
N GLU A 23 11.29 4.29 -15.27
CA GLU A 23 11.65 3.72 -13.96
C GLU A 23 11.22 4.63 -12.79
N GLN A 24 11.50 5.94 -12.88
CA GLN A 24 11.07 6.90 -11.86
C GLN A 24 9.54 6.97 -11.75
N THR A 25 8.85 6.93 -12.89
CA THR A 25 7.38 6.96 -12.92
C THR A 25 6.78 5.70 -12.29
N GLN A 26 7.36 4.52 -12.58
CA GLN A 26 6.95 3.26 -11.97
C GLN A 26 7.24 3.22 -10.47
N MET A 27 8.40 3.72 -10.04
CA MET A 27 8.76 3.81 -8.62
C MET A 27 7.79 4.71 -7.85
N GLU A 28 7.46 5.89 -8.38
CA GLU A 28 6.50 6.80 -7.75
C GLU A 28 5.11 6.17 -7.63
N ALA A 29 4.65 5.46 -8.66
CA ALA A 29 3.39 4.74 -8.62
C ALA A 29 3.40 3.62 -7.55
N ALA A 30 4.50 2.86 -7.47
CA ALA A 30 4.67 1.82 -6.46
C ALA A 30 4.72 2.40 -5.04
N MET A 31 5.39 3.54 -4.84
CA MET A 31 5.43 4.24 -3.55
C MET A 31 4.05 4.77 -3.15
N ALA A 32 3.30 5.35 -4.08
CA ALA A 32 1.94 5.82 -3.80
C ALA A 32 1.02 4.66 -3.38
N LEU A 33 1.11 3.51 -4.05
CA LEU A 33 0.37 2.31 -3.68
C LEU A 33 0.81 1.76 -2.32
N TYR A 34 2.12 1.73 -2.06
CA TYR A 34 2.67 1.33 -0.76
C TYR A 34 2.13 2.20 0.37
N GLU A 35 2.15 3.52 0.22
CA GLU A 35 1.64 4.46 1.23
C GLU A 35 0.15 4.27 1.51
N GLN A 36 -0.65 3.97 0.48
CA GLN A 36 -2.06 3.66 0.65
C GLN A 36 -2.26 2.34 1.40
N ASN A 37 -1.55 1.28 1.00
CA ASN A 37 -1.67 -0.02 1.66
C ASN A 37 -1.16 0.02 3.11
N ALA A 38 -0.09 0.76 3.38
CA ALA A 38 0.46 0.92 4.73
C ALA A 38 -0.57 1.55 5.68
N LYS A 39 -1.36 2.53 5.22
CA LYS A 39 -2.45 3.13 6.02
C LYS A 39 -3.53 2.11 6.39
N VAL A 40 -3.89 1.23 5.45
CA VAL A 40 -4.88 0.16 5.70
C VAL A 40 -4.35 -0.84 6.72
N VAL A 41 -3.09 -1.26 6.57
CA VAL A 41 -2.44 -2.19 7.51
C VAL A 41 -2.33 -1.56 8.90
N HIS A 42 -1.93 -0.28 9.00
CA HIS A 42 -1.90 0.43 10.28
C HIS A 42 -3.27 0.51 10.93
N ALA A 43 -4.32 0.86 10.17
CA ALA A 43 -5.68 0.93 10.71
C ALA A 43 -6.20 -0.43 11.22
N LEU A 44 -5.79 -1.54 10.60
CA LEU A 44 -6.05 -2.88 11.13
C LEU A 44 -5.39 -3.06 12.50
N PHE A 45 -4.11 -2.72 12.65
CA PHE A 45 -3.41 -2.82 13.94
C PHE A 45 -4.00 -1.88 14.99
N ASP A 46 -4.35 -0.64 14.63
CA ASP A 46 -5.05 0.28 15.54
C ASP A 46 -6.37 -0.32 16.03
N SER A 47 -7.13 -1.01 15.16
CA SER A 47 -8.38 -1.68 15.55
C SER A 47 -8.12 -2.84 16.52
N LEU A 48 -7.09 -3.64 16.25
CA LEU A 48 -6.68 -4.75 17.12
C LEU A 48 -6.21 -4.26 18.50
N GLU A 49 -5.39 -3.20 18.56
CA GLU A 49 -4.92 -2.60 19.82
C GLU A 49 -6.07 -2.04 20.68
N ASN A 50 -7.16 -1.63 20.04
CA ASN A 50 -8.37 -1.15 20.71
C ASN A 50 -9.40 -2.25 20.98
N GLU A 51 -9.05 -3.53 20.77
CA GLU A 51 -9.94 -4.69 20.91
C GLU A 51 -11.21 -4.61 20.03
N ASP A 52 -11.20 -3.81 18.97
CA ASP A 52 -12.31 -3.64 18.02
C ASP A 52 -12.24 -4.70 16.91
N LEU A 53 -12.67 -5.91 17.25
CA LEU A 53 -12.67 -7.05 16.33
C LEU A 53 -13.67 -6.88 15.18
N GLU A 54 -14.73 -6.08 15.36
CA GLU A 54 -15.70 -5.81 14.31
C GLU A 54 -15.03 -5.00 13.19
N THR A 55 -14.37 -3.89 13.54
CA THR A 55 -13.62 -3.07 12.58
C THR A 55 -12.43 -3.86 12.01
N ALA A 56 -11.68 -4.59 12.84
CA ALA A 56 -10.58 -5.45 12.37
C ALA A 56 -11.05 -6.45 11.30
N SER A 57 -12.24 -7.04 11.45
CA SER A 57 -12.79 -8.01 10.49
C SER A 57 -13.11 -7.41 9.12
N SER A 58 -13.38 -6.11 9.06
CA SER A 58 -13.73 -5.43 7.80
C SER A 58 -12.54 -5.30 6.84
N PHE A 59 -11.31 -5.42 7.35
CA PHE A 59 -10.09 -5.36 6.53
C PHE A 59 -9.78 -6.68 5.81
N PHE A 60 -10.49 -7.76 6.12
CA PHE A 60 -10.31 -9.07 5.49
C PHE A 60 -11.45 -9.37 4.52
N THR A 61 -11.08 -9.75 3.29
CA THR A 61 -12.02 -10.31 2.33
C THR A 61 -12.44 -11.72 2.75
N GLU A 62 -13.54 -12.25 2.21
CA GLU A 62 -13.98 -13.62 2.51
C GLU A 62 -12.98 -14.67 2.01
N GLU A 63 -12.25 -14.36 0.94
CA GLU A 63 -11.22 -15.21 0.35
C GLU A 63 -9.84 -15.04 1.02
N ALA A 64 -9.74 -14.23 2.08
CA ALA A 64 -8.49 -14.01 2.78
C ALA A 64 -7.94 -15.33 3.32
N LYS A 65 -6.63 -15.52 3.12
CA LYS A 65 -5.87 -16.65 3.62
C LYS A 65 -4.76 -16.16 4.52
N PHE A 66 -4.65 -16.74 5.71
CA PHE A 66 -3.60 -16.42 6.65
C PHE A 66 -2.90 -17.70 7.08
N ASN A 67 -1.58 -17.75 6.91
CA ASN A 67 -0.78 -18.92 7.23
C ASN A 67 0.23 -18.59 8.34
N PRO A 68 -0.21 -18.48 9.59
CA PRO A 68 0.68 -18.27 10.73
C PRO A 68 1.57 -19.49 10.99
N PRO A 69 2.89 -19.31 11.20
CA PRO A 69 3.81 -20.43 11.51
C PRO A 69 3.40 -21.28 12.71
N ALA A 70 2.64 -20.70 13.66
CA ALA A 70 2.15 -21.38 14.84
C ALA A 70 1.14 -22.51 14.55
N TYR A 71 0.56 -22.55 13.35
CA TYR A 71 -0.53 -23.46 12.98
C TYR A 71 -0.09 -24.55 11.99
N GLY A 72 1.18 -24.96 12.05
CA GLY A 72 1.67 -26.10 11.28
C GLY A 72 1.62 -25.94 9.76
N GLY A 73 1.45 -24.71 9.27
CA GLY A 73 1.35 -24.42 7.84
C GLY A 73 -0.05 -24.47 7.26
N GLU A 74 -1.11 -24.58 8.09
CA GLU A 74 -2.49 -24.51 7.62
C GLU A 74 -2.92 -23.07 7.29
N ASP A 75 -3.62 -22.90 6.16
CA ASP A 75 -4.26 -21.63 5.81
C ASP A 75 -5.55 -21.47 6.62
N LEU A 76 -5.61 -20.42 7.43
CA LEU A 76 -6.84 -19.95 8.07
C LEU A 76 -7.66 -19.12 7.07
N ASP A 77 -8.96 -19.40 7.02
CA ASP A 77 -9.94 -18.52 6.38
C ASP A 77 -10.23 -17.29 7.26
N LYS A 78 -11.04 -16.35 6.77
CA LYS A 78 -11.43 -15.14 7.53
C LYS A 78 -11.96 -15.47 8.92
N LYS A 79 -12.77 -16.52 9.05
CA LYS A 79 -13.31 -16.93 10.35
C LYS A 79 -12.19 -17.38 11.29
N GLY A 80 -11.30 -18.25 10.81
CA GLY A 80 -10.14 -18.73 11.58
C GLY A 80 -9.19 -17.59 11.99
N ILE A 81 -8.99 -16.58 11.13
CA ILE A 81 -8.22 -15.38 11.46
C ILE A 81 -8.82 -14.64 12.66
N LEU A 82 -10.14 -14.43 12.66
CA LEU A 82 -10.83 -13.69 13.72
C LEU A 82 -10.89 -14.47 15.04
N GLU A 83 -11.11 -15.78 14.97
CA GLU A 83 -11.05 -16.66 16.15
C GLU A 83 -9.65 -16.64 16.77
N ASN A 84 -8.60 -16.62 15.95
CA ASN A 84 -7.22 -16.48 16.42
C ASN A 84 -6.97 -15.13 17.10
N TYR A 85 -7.44 -14.01 16.54
CA TYR A 85 -7.28 -12.70 17.19
C TYR A 85 -8.07 -12.59 18.49
N ASN A 86 -9.32 -13.07 18.51
CA ASN A 86 -10.14 -13.08 19.72
C ASN A 86 -9.49 -13.91 20.84
N GLY A 87 -8.88 -15.05 20.50
CA GLY A 87 -8.15 -15.88 21.47
C GLY A 87 -6.87 -15.23 22.01
N PHE A 88 -6.24 -14.31 21.26
CA PHE A 88 -5.06 -13.57 21.71
C PHE A 88 -5.39 -12.41 22.65
N MET A 89 -6.57 -11.78 22.48
CA MET A 89 -7.00 -10.62 23.25
C MET A 89 -7.70 -10.97 24.58
N GLN A 90 -7.91 -12.26 24.87
CA GLN A 90 -8.49 -12.77 26.13
C GLN A 90 -7.40 -13.20 27.11
#